data_AF-A0A926WY96-F1
#
_entry.id   AF-A0A926WY96-F1
#
_cell.length_a   1.000
_cell.length_b   1.000
_cell.length_c   1.000
_cell.angle_alpha   90.00
_cell.angle_beta   90.00
_cell.angle_gamma   90.00
#
_symmetry.space_group_name_H-M   'P 1'
#
loop_
_entity.id
_entity.type
_entity.pdbx_description
1 polymer ?
#
loop_
_entity_poly.entity_id
_entity_poly.type
_entity_poly.pdbx_seq_one_letter_code
_entity_poly.pdbx_strand_id
1 'polypeptide(L)'
;MKVTQMLKIAIIPILTIFTLLSLSNTALADYLTSQGAGGDYRYELWSSDDGSYYYLKIWSDKADPNNDPDSTTRSFASSREALIYFDCNYAGKSLPECPK
;
A
#
# COMPACT_ATOMS: atom_id res chain seq x y z
N MET A 1 -46.65 15.81 21.26
CA MET A 1 -45.82 14.59 21.12
C MET A 1 -46.15 13.90 19.80
N LYS A 2 -45.37 14.10 18.73
CA LYS A 2 -45.49 13.31 17.47
C LYS A 2 -44.35 13.58 16.47
N VAL A 3 -43.72 14.77 16.51
CA VAL A 3 -42.64 15.14 15.57
C VAL A 3 -41.27 14.57 15.98
N THR A 4 -41.00 14.47 17.28
CA THR A 4 -39.71 13.97 17.81
C THR A 4 -39.50 12.46 17.65
N GLN A 5 -40.58 11.71 17.41
CA GLN A 5 -40.53 10.24 17.27
C GLN A 5 -40.15 9.83 15.84
N MET A 6 -40.54 10.62 14.83
CA MET A 6 -40.20 10.39 13.42
C MET A 6 -38.75 10.72 13.11
N LEU A 7 -38.16 11.70 13.82
CA LEU A 7 -36.76 12.11 13.59
C LEU A 7 -35.75 11.00 13.98
N LYS A 8 -36.07 10.17 14.99
CA LYS A 8 -35.21 9.04 15.40
C LYS A 8 -35.21 7.88 14.41
N ILE A 9 -36.23 7.74 13.56
CA ILE A 9 -36.37 6.59 12.65
C ILE A 9 -35.59 6.78 11.35
N ALA A 10 -35.36 8.04 10.94
CA ALA A 10 -34.64 8.35 9.69
C ALA A 10 -33.11 8.52 9.86
N ILE A 11 -32.60 8.73 11.07
CA ILE A 11 -31.16 9.01 11.29
C ILE A 11 -30.32 7.72 11.37
N ILE A 12 -30.92 6.61 11.83
CA ILE A 12 -30.23 5.32 12.00
C ILE A 12 -29.69 4.75 10.68
N PRO A 13 -30.45 4.72 9.56
CA PRO A 13 -29.93 4.13 8.30
C PRO A 13 -28.88 5.00 7.61
N ILE A 14 -28.78 6.30 7.94
CA ILE A 14 -27.79 7.18 7.30
C ILE A 14 -26.40 6.95 7.91
N LEU A 15 -26.32 6.71 9.23
CA LEU A 15 -25.04 6.39 9.88
C LEU A 15 -24.44 5.07 9.40
N THR A 16 -25.26 4.04 9.11
CA THR A 16 -24.75 2.74 8.66
C THR A 16 -24.13 2.78 7.27
N ILE A 17 -24.63 3.65 6.38
CA ILE A 17 -24.07 3.82 5.03
C ILE A 17 -22.70 4.52 5.09
N PHE A 18 -22.54 5.51 5.96
CA PHE A 18 -21.23 6.17 6.17
C PHE A 18 -20.18 5.26 6.79
N THR A 19 -20.56 4.32 7.67
CA THR A 19 -19.62 3.30 8.20
C THR A 19 -19.19 2.29 7.15
N LEU A 20 -20.03 1.97 6.16
CA LEU A 20 -19.66 1.05 5.07
C LEU A 20 -18.67 1.70 4.08
N LEU A 21 -18.80 2.99 3.82
CA LEU A 21 -17.90 3.74 2.92
C LEU A 21 -16.53 4.07 3.56
N SER A 22 -16.40 3.94 4.88
CA SER A 22 -15.14 4.15 5.60
C SER A 22 -14.33 2.86 5.83
N LEU A 23 -14.93 1.68 5.57
CA LEU A 23 -14.26 0.38 5.69
C LEU A 23 -13.37 0.01 4.49
N SER A 24 -13.41 0.78 3.39
CA SER A 24 -12.67 0.43 2.16
C SER A 24 -11.20 0.90 2.14
N ASN A 25 -10.74 1.68 3.13
CA ASN A 25 -9.34 2.13 3.20
C ASN A 25 -8.49 1.31 4.20
N THR A 26 -9.11 0.54 5.09
CA THR A 26 -8.38 -0.24 6.10
C THR A 26 -7.70 -1.47 5.48
N ALA A 27 -8.24 -2.02 4.39
CA ALA A 27 -7.62 -3.18 3.72
C ALA A 27 -6.32 -2.82 2.98
N LEU A 28 -6.22 -1.65 2.33
CA LEU A 28 -4.98 -1.25 1.64
C LEU A 28 -3.83 -0.98 2.62
N ALA A 29 -4.16 -0.46 3.81
CA ALA A 29 -3.17 -0.25 4.87
C ALA A 29 -2.63 -1.56 5.45
N ASP A 30 -3.43 -2.62 5.46
CA ASP A 30 -3.00 -3.93 5.97
C ASP A 30 -2.02 -4.63 5.02
N TYR A 31 -2.05 -4.32 3.71
CA TYR A 31 -1.13 -4.89 2.73
C TYR A 31 0.08 -4.00 2.45
N LEU A 32 -0.07 -2.68 2.45
CA LEU A 32 1.05 -1.74 2.29
C LEU A 32 1.93 -1.79 3.55
N THR A 33 3.00 -2.55 3.46
CA THR A 33 3.89 -2.83 4.59
C THR A 33 4.87 -1.67 4.84
N SER A 34 5.38 -1.03 3.78
CA SER A 34 6.24 0.16 3.90
C SER A 34 6.41 0.86 2.56
N GLN A 35 6.98 2.06 2.55
CA GLN A 35 7.38 2.78 1.35
C GLN A 35 8.72 3.48 1.57
N GLY A 36 9.42 3.78 0.49
CA GLY A 36 10.73 4.43 0.56
C GLY A 36 11.25 4.88 -0.79
N ALA A 37 12.46 5.41 -0.81
CA ALA A 37 13.13 5.87 -2.01
C ALA A 37 14.63 5.55 -1.99
N GLY A 38 15.22 5.43 -3.17
CA GLY A 38 16.65 5.20 -3.36
C GLY A 38 17.05 5.29 -4.82
N GLY A 39 18.22 5.88 -5.08
CA GLY A 39 18.61 6.24 -6.45
C GLY A 39 17.61 7.23 -7.04
N ASP A 40 17.20 7.01 -8.29
CA ASP A 40 16.18 7.81 -8.99
C ASP A 40 14.78 7.19 -8.92
N TYR A 41 14.55 6.31 -7.93
CA TYR A 41 13.32 5.51 -7.82
C TYR A 41 12.73 5.56 -6.41
N ARG A 42 11.42 5.38 -6.33
CA ARG A 42 10.67 5.13 -5.10
C ARG A 42 9.97 3.78 -5.18
N TYR A 43 9.68 3.21 -4.03
CA TYR A 43 8.96 1.95 -3.93
C TYR A 43 7.85 2.00 -2.88
N GLU A 44 6.88 1.14 -3.10
CA GLU A 44 5.95 0.66 -2.09
C GLU A 44 6.13 -0.84 -1.96
N LEU A 45 6.22 -1.32 -0.71
CA LEU A 45 6.30 -2.72 -0.35
C LEU A 45 4.92 -3.19 0.07
N TRP A 46 4.43 -4.19 -0.64
CA TRP A 46 3.12 -4.80 -0.43
C TRP A 46 3.28 -6.26 0.00
N SER A 47 2.42 -6.72 0.88
CA SER A 47 2.18 -8.14 1.15
C SER A 47 1.02 -8.66 0.29
N SER A 48 0.98 -9.97 0.07
CA SER A 48 -0.16 -10.65 -0.55
C SER A 48 -1.37 -10.70 0.39
N ASP A 49 -2.54 -10.98 -0.18
CA ASP A 49 -3.81 -11.05 0.57
C ASP A 49 -3.77 -12.05 1.74
N ASP A 50 -3.02 -13.13 1.57
CA ASP A 50 -2.80 -14.19 2.55
C ASP A 50 -1.50 -14.02 3.38
N GLY A 51 -0.75 -12.95 3.15
CA GLY A 51 0.54 -12.68 3.78
C GLY A 51 1.66 -13.66 3.44
N SER A 52 1.48 -14.52 2.42
CA SER A 52 2.44 -15.55 2.03
C SER A 52 3.66 -15.02 1.27
N TYR A 53 3.53 -13.86 0.60
CA TYR A 53 4.64 -13.25 -0.13
C TYR A 53 4.60 -11.73 -0.10
N TYR A 54 5.73 -11.13 -0.50
CA TYR A 54 5.92 -9.69 -0.61
C TYR A 54 6.28 -9.31 -2.03
N TYR A 55 5.95 -8.10 -2.45
CA TYR A 55 6.34 -7.56 -3.76
C TYR A 55 6.47 -6.04 -3.69
N LEU A 56 7.19 -5.47 -4.65
CA LEU A 56 7.39 -4.04 -4.75
C LEU A 56 6.64 -3.50 -5.96
N LYS A 57 5.98 -2.37 -5.75
CA LYS A 57 5.62 -1.45 -6.84
C LYS A 57 6.67 -0.36 -6.88
N ILE A 58 7.10 0.00 -8.08
CA ILE A 58 8.25 0.88 -8.29
C ILE A 58 7.87 1.99 -9.27
N TRP A 59 8.28 3.20 -8.93
CA TRP A 59 8.15 4.39 -9.77
C TRP A 59 9.51 5.07 -9.86
N SER A 60 9.75 5.79 -10.94
CA SER A 60 10.71 6.88 -10.95
C SER A 60 10.31 7.92 -9.90
N ASP A 61 11.29 8.46 -9.18
CA ASP A 61 11.08 9.54 -8.21
C ASP A 61 10.43 10.78 -8.85
N LYS A 62 10.64 10.98 -10.16
CA LYS A 62 10.10 12.11 -10.92
C LYS A 62 8.67 11.86 -11.43
N ALA A 63 8.13 10.65 -11.29
CA ALA A 63 6.80 10.32 -11.75
C ALA A 63 5.72 10.89 -10.82
N ASP A 64 4.57 11.28 -11.41
CA ASP A 64 3.39 11.67 -10.62
C ASP A 64 3.00 10.52 -9.67
N PRO A 65 2.81 10.77 -8.36
CA PRO A 65 2.42 9.75 -7.39
C PRO A 65 1.06 9.10 -7.66
N ASN A 66 0.22 9.72 -8.49
CA ASN A 66 -1.09 9.17 -8.87
C ASN A 66 -1.03 8.29 -10.12
N ASN A 67 0.13 8.20 -10.79
CA ASN A 67 0.30 7.31 -11.94
C ASN A 67 0.53 5.86 -11.50
N ASP A 68 0.21 4.95 -12.41
CA ASP A 68 0.56 3.54 -12.27
C ASP A 68 2.08 3.35 -12.09
N PRO A 69 2.50 2.33 -11.33
CA PRO A 69 3.92 2.01 -11.16
C PRO A 69 4.56 1.65 -12.51
N ASP A 70 5.78 2.14 -12.72
CA ASP A 70 6.60 1.79 -13.88
C ASP A 70 6.87 0.28 -13.93
N SER A 71 6.96 -0.35 -12.76
CA SER A 71 7.17 -1.78 -12.64
C SER A 71 6.58 -2.33 -11.35
N THR A 72 6.09 -3.57 -11.41
CA THR A 72 5.79 -4.40 -10.23
C THR A 72 6.73 -5.60 -10.25
N THR A 73 7.39 -5.88 -9.14
CA THR A 73 8.37 -6.98 -9.08
C THR A 73 7.70 -8.34 -8.96
N ARG A 74 8.51 -9.40 -9.11
CA ARG A 74 8.13 -10.74 -8.68
C ARG A 74 7.83 -10.81 -7.16
N SER A 75 7.26 -11.92 -6.75
CA SER A 75 7.07 -12.29 -5.34
C SER A 75 8.40 -12.63 -4.64
N PHE A 76 8.51 -12.23 -3.39
CA PHE A 76 9.61 -12.51 -2.46
C PHE A 76 9.09 -13.21 -1.21
N ALA A 77 9.91 -14.06 -0.61
CA ALA A 77 9.53 -14.80 0.59
C ALA A 77 9.49 -13.91 1.85
N SER A 78 10.15 -12.75 1.81
CA SER A 78 10.18 -11.80 2.93
C SER A 78 10.29 -10.36 2.47
N SER A 79 9.85 -9.43 3.33
CA SER A 79 10.05 -7.98 3.15
C SER A 79 11.53 -7.62 3.00
N ARG A 80 12.41 -8.25 3.77
CA ARG A 80 13.86 -8.03 3.69
C ARG A 80 14.41 -8.36 2.31
N GLU A 81 14.02 -9.50 1.74
CA GLU A 81 14.48 -9.93 0.42
C GLU A 81 14.01 -8.94 -0.67
N ALA A 82 12.75 -8.49 -0.59
CA ALA A 82 12.22 -7.47 -1.48
C ALA A 82 13.03 -6.16 -1.40
N LEU A 83 13.31 -5.68 -0.19
CA LEU A 83 14.07 -4.44 0.01
C LEU A 83 15.53 -4.55 -0.45
N ILE A 84 16.19 -5.70 -0.25
CA ILE A 84 17.52 -5.96 -0.79
C ILE A 84 17.47 -5.90 -2.33
N TYR A 85 16.47 -6.51 -2.96
CA TYR A 85 16.30 -6.43 -4.41
C TYR A 85 16.17 -4.98 -4.88
N PHE A 86 15.39 -4.15 -4.20
CA PHE A 86 15.30 -2.72 -4.51
C PHE A 86 16.66 -2.03 -4.39
N ASP A 87 17.36 -2.25 -3.28
CA ASP A 87 18.63 -1.61 -2.99
C ASP A 87 19.71 -1.95 -4.04
N CYS A 88 19.74 -3.21 -4.48
CA CYS A 88 20.70 -3.69 -5.47
C CYS A 88 20.40 -3.17 -6.89
N ASN A 89 19.13 -3.21 -7.31
CA ASN A 89 18.75 -3.01 -8.71
C ASN A 89 18.33 -1.56 -9.02
N TYR A 90 17.81 -0.82 -8.03
CA TYR A 90 17.26 0.52 -8.23
C TYR A 90 18.03 1.57 -7.45
N ALA A 91 18.24 1.37 -6.14
CA ALA A 91 18.99 2.33 -5.33
C ALA A 91 20.50 2.30 -5.63
N GLY A 92 20.95 1.25 -6.32
CA GLY A 92 22.31 1.09 -6.76
C GLY A 92 23.33 0.93 -5.63
N LYS A 93 22.89 0.48 -4.45
CA LYS A 93 23.76 0.22 -3.30
C LYS A 93 24.69 -0.96 -3.59
N SER A 94 25.85 -0.96 -2.93
CA SER A 94 26.73 -2.13 -2.84
C SER A 94 26.46 -2.80 -1.50
N LEU A 95 25.84 -3.98 -1.55
CA LEU A 95 25.50 -4.80 -0.39
C LEU A 95 26.24 -6.14 -0.48
N PRO A 96 26.39 -6.90 0.62
CA PRO A 96 26.92 -8.27 0.56
C PRO A 96 26.19 -9.16 -0.45
N GLU A 97 24.89 -8.96 -0.62
CA GLU A 97 24.04 -9.68 -1.56
C GLU A 97 24.22 -9.23 -3.03
N CYS A 98 24.82 -8.06 -3.27
CA CYS A 98 25.07 -7.49 -4.60
C CYS A 98 26.29 -6.55 -4.60
N PRO A 99 27.51 -7.12 -4.51
CA PRO A 99 28.73 -6.32 -4.54
C PRO A 99 28.92 -5.68 -5.92
N LYS A 100 29.37 -4.42 -5.92
CA LYS A 100 29.71 -3.65 -7.12
C LYS A 100 31.20 -3.32 -7.16
#